data_AF-A0A9W6SW49-F1
#
_entry.id   AF-A0A9W6SW49-F1
#
_cell.length_a   1.000
_cell.length_b   1.000
_cell.length_c   1.000
_cell.angle_alpha   90.00
_cell.angle_beta   90.00
_cell.angle_gamma   90.00
#
_symmetry.space_group_name_H-M   'P 1'
#
loop_
_entity.id
_entity.type
_entity.pdbx_description
1 polymer ?
#
loop_
_entity_poly.entity_id
_entity_poly.type
_entity_poly.pdbx_seq_one_letter_code
_entity_poly.pdbx_strand_id
1 'polypeptide(L)'
;MILVAFDEHKQRSGLQKPLNGEWLTKALTKSNCNEEEPTSMDTERKLDYRELSQYVNWLVNRFSTYSIASPSILTRRSKLLKAIVQNIILDPSISPSLKQTILNLNELSEETQANPQVQTLTNLFDFLRIITQPKNEHYQSMLTVDQKLELYATTLQAFEPTLCVPLHPTQLPPAGMAMASIYRAGKLLYSSTDLRLHPTYEVFYIHALLVYGDMATAIELFESRLKGDLAQSLFWLELGVKIYWKARDFENGLVLLEKINRLFDGYINPNLIQSYARMMLENGQVEEACKWFKKLEKSIAEKGMVPENQMEYINGLDDSQVLWDRFNVMYPVSYREVIRCVMSCFQYGHCEMAADLVECGVNADSGFLKILMDTIDKNLYYLEKETLIYKLRS
;
A
#
# COMPACT_ATOMS: atom_id res chain seq x y z
N MET A 1 -20.83 -1.21 -13.86
CA MET A 1 -21.32 -2.31 -14.74
C MET A 1 -20.58 -3.64 -14.55
N ILE A 2 -19.51 -3.71 -13.73
CA ILE A 2 -18.76 -4.94 -13.41
C ILE A 2 -19.31 -5.66 -12.14
N LEU A 3 -20.13 -4.99 -11.32
CA LEU A 3 -20.71 -5.58 -10.09
C LEU A 3 -22.09 -6.22 -10.25
N VAL A 4 -22.76 -6.11 -11.40
CA VAL A 4 -24.09 -6.73 -11.63
C VAL A 4 -23.99 -8.23 -11.96
N ALA A 5 -22.81 -8.72 -12.33
CA ALA A 5 -22.58 -10.13 -12.66
C ALA A 5 -22.38 -11.05 -11.42
N PHE A 6 -22.34 -10.50 -10.20
CA PHE A 6 -21.96 -11.25 -8.99
C PHE A 6 -23.10 -12.08 -8.36
N ASP A 7 -24.37 -11.83 -8.68
CA ASP A 7 -25.49 -12.50 -8.01
C ASP A 7 -25.92 -13.83 -8.68
N GLU A 8 -25.60 -14.05 -9.97
CA GLU A 8 -26.11 -15.22 -10.69
C GLU A 8 -25.26 -16.50 -10.52
N HIS A 9 -24.03 -16.42 -10.04
CA HIS A 9 -23.13 -17.58 -9.94
C HIS A 9 -23.24 -18.39 -8.62
N LYS A 10 -24.13 -17.98 -7.71
CA LYS A 10 -24.20 -18.45 -6.31
C LYS A 10 -24.88 -19.82 -6.09
N GLN A 11 -25.38 -20.49 -7.13
CA GLN A 11 -26.21 -21.70 -6.97
C GLN A 11 -25.61 -23.04 -7.45
N ARG A 12 -24.33 -23.12 -7.83
CA ARG A 12 -23.74 -24.43 -8.22
C ARG A 12 -22.33 -24.63 -7.71
N SER A 13 -22.18 -25.15 -6.49
CA SER A 13 -21.11 -26.10 -6.20
C SER A 13 -21.43 -26.93 -4.96
N GLY A 14 -21.48 -28.26 -5.15
CA GLY A 14 -21.51 -29.21 -4.06
C GLY A 14 -20.17 -29.19 -3.31
N LEU A 15 -20.24 -29.21 -1.99
CA LEU A 15 -19.08 -29.19 -1.09
C LEU A 15 -18.12 -30.37 -1.37
N GLN A 16 -16.90 -30.05 -1.78
CA GLN A 16 -15.72 -30.89 -1.52
C GLN A 16 -14.85 -30.21 -0.46
N LYS A 17 -14.21 -31.03 0.39
CA LYS A 17 -13.38 -30.58 1.52
C LYS A 17 -12.32 -29.55 1.08
N PRO A 18 -12.07 -28.49 1.88
CA PRO A 18 -11.04 -27.50 1.55
C PRO A 18 -9.67 -28.17 1.60
N LEU A 19 -8.99 -28.19 0.45
CA LEU A 19 -7.57 -28.53 0.34
C LEU A 19 -6.75 -27.48 1.11
N ASN A 20 -5.92 -27.89 2.07
CA ASN A 20 -5.01 -26.96 2.75
C ASN A 20 -3.94 -26.48 1.75
N GLY A 21 -3.69 -25.18 1.61
CA GLY A 21 -2.77 -24.67 0.58
C GLY A 21 -1.33 -25.18 0.65
N GLU A 22 -0.95 -25.85 1.74
CA GLU A 22 0.40 -26.38 1.96
C GLU A 22 0.85 -27.41 0.94
N TRP A 23 -0.04 -28.27 0.42
CA TRP A 23 0.39 -29.30 -0.54
C TRP A 23 0.76 -28.69 -1.90
N LEU A 24 0.10 -27.61 -2.31
CA LEU A 24 0.38 -26.94 -3.59
C LEU A 24 1.65 -26.09 -3.50
N THR A 25 1.87 -25.40 -2.37
CA THR A 25 3.14 -24.74 -2.07
C THR A 25 4.27 -25.79 -2.05
N LYS A 26 4.07 -26.96 -1.43
CA LYS A 26 5.05 -28.06 -1.44
C LYS A 26 5.25 -28.67 -2.84
N ALA A 27 4.21 -28.82 -3.65
CA ALA A 27 4.32 -29.34 -5.02
C ALA A 27 5.12 -28.39 -5.92
N LEU A 28 4.82 -27.09 -5.84
CA LEU A 28 5.56 -26.07 -6.58
C LEU A 28 6.98 -25.84 -6.05
N THR A 29 7.27 -26.22 -4.80
CA THR A 29 8.62 -26.12 -4.20
C THR A 29 9.44 -27.40 -4.37
N LYS A 30 8.84 -28.59 -4.45
CA LYS A 30 9.57 -29.85 -4.73
C LYS A 30 10.13 -29.90 -6.15
N SER A 31 9.43 -29.31 -7.12
CA SER A 31 9.99 -29.05 -8.45
C SER A 31 11.20 -28.08 -8.44
N ASN A 32 11.53 -27.47 -7.28
CA ASN A 32 12.61 -26.49 -7.14
C ASN A 32 13.89 -27.02 -6.51
N CYS A 33 13.95 -28.26 -6.04
CA CYS A 33 15.16 -28.83 -5.43
C CYS A 33 15.84 -29.79 -6.41
N ASN A 34 16.75 -29.29 -7.24
CA ASN A 34 17.77 -30.11 -7.88
C ASN A 34 18.95 -30.23 -6.92
N GLU A 35 18.86 -31.11 -5.92
CA GLU A 35 20.03 -31.66 -5.25
C GLU A 35 19.63 -32.96 -4.54
N GLU A 36 20.36 -34.03 -4.87
CA GLU A 36 20.25 -35.45 -4.48
C GLU A 36 19.44 -36.37 -5.41
N GLU A 37 20.17 -37.34 -6.00
CA GLU A 37 19.66 -38.46 -6.79
C GLU A 37 18.58 -39.24 -6.02
N PRO A 38 17.33 -39.31 -6.50
CA PRO A 38 16.36 -40.21 -5.95
C PRO A 38 16.44 -41.55 -6.69
N THR A 39 17.08 -42.54 -6.07
CA THR A 39 16.77 -43.95 -6.34
C THR A 39 15.36 -44.26 -5.83
N SER A 40 14.34 -43.92 -6.61
CA SER A 40 13.09 -44.69 -6.81
C SER A 40 12.05 -43.78 -7.48
N MET A 41 11.23 -44.39 -8.34
CA MET A 41 10.23 -43.77 -9.18
C MET A 41 9.18 -42.98 -8.37
N ASP A 42 9.42 -41.70 -8.10
CA ASP A 42 8.37 -40.71 -7.93
C ASP A 42 8.45 -39.78 -9.14
N THR A 43 7.70 -40.13 -10.20
CA THR A 43 7.46 -39.20 -11.32
C THR A 43 6.95 -37.88 -10.76
N GLU A 44 7.72 -36.80 -10.93
CA GLU A 44 7.30 -35.44 -10.62
C GLU A 44 5.91 -35.20 -11.23
N ARG A 45 4.88 -35.25 -10.38
CA ARG A 45 3.50 -35.01 -10.81
C ARG A 45 3.39 -33.54 -11.16
N LYS A 46 3.42 -33.23 -12.46
CA LYS A 46 3.13 -31.90 -12.97
C LYS A 46 1.73 -31.49 -12.52
N LEU A 47 1.63 -30.30 -11.95
CA LEU A 47 0.35 -29.72 -11.53
C LEU A 47 -0.52 -29.52 -12.78
N ASP A 48 -1.76 -30.01 -12.75
CA ASP A 48 -2.68 -29.80 -13.88
C ASP A 48 -3.41 -28.44 -13.76
N TYR A 49 -3.97 -27.97 -14.88
CA TYR A 49 -4.71 -26.71 -14.93
C TYR A 49 -5.86 -26.66 -13.92
N ARG A 50 -6.54 -27.78 -13.68
CA ARG A 50 -7.70 -27.85 -12.80
C ARG A 50 -7.29 -27.63 -11.35
N GLU A 51 -6.20 -28.24 -10.91
CA GLU A 51 -5.64 -28.08 -9.57
C GLU A 51 -5.18 -26.63 -9.33
N LEU A 52 -4.48 -26.05 -10.30
CA LEU A 52 -4.05 -24.64 -10.23
C LEU A 52 -5.25 -23.68 -10.18
N SER A 53 -6.22 -23.87 -11.05
CA SER A 53 -7.45 -23.06 -11.09
C SER A 53 -8.25 -23.16 -9.79
N GLN A 54 -8.40 -24.36 -9.23
CA GLN A 54 -9.07 -24.57 -7.96
C GLN A 54 -8.38 -23.84 -6.81
N TYR A 55 -7.04 -23.83 -6.80
CA TYR A 55 -6.28 -23.13 -5.78
C TYR A 55 -6.41 -21.61 -5.88
N VAL A 56 -6.35 -21.05 -7.10
CA VAL A 56 -6.58 -19.62 -7.32
C VAL A 56 -7.97 -19.23 -6.86
N ASN A 57 -9.00 -19.96 -7.28
CA ASN A 57 -10.38 -19.70 -6.86
C ASN A 57 -10.54 -19.82 -5.34
N TRP A 58 -9.86 -20.78 -4.70
CA TRP A 58 -9.85 -20.90 -3.25
C TRP A 58 -9.22 -19.68 -2.56
N LEU A 59 -8.09 -19.18 -3.06
CA LEU A 59 -7.45 -17.97 -2.55
C LEU A 59 -8.38 -16.76 -2.66
N VAL A 60 -8.94 -16.50 -3.86
CA VAL A 60 -9.83 -15.37 -4.15
C VAL A 60 -11.09 -15.41 -3.27
N ASN A 61 -11.75 -16.57 -3.18
CA ASN A 61 -12.97 -16.73 -2.37
C ASN A 61 -12.70 -16.52 -0.88
N ARG A 62 -11.54 -16.95 -0.40
CA ARG A 62 -11.17 -16.85 1.01
C ARG A 62 -10.99 -15.38 1.41
N PHE A 63 -10.37 -14.54 0.57
CA PHE A 63 -10.27 -13.10 0.81
C PHE A 63 -11.61 -12.36 0.67
N SER A 64 -12.42 -12.73 -0.32
CA SER A 64 -13.76 -12.17 -0.50
C SER A 64 -14.63 -12.37 0.75
N THR A 65 -14.48 -13.51 1.42
CA THR A 65 -15.19 -13.82 2.66
C THR A 65 -14.67 -13.00 3.86
N TYR A 66 -13.38 -12.64 3.87
CA TYR A 66 -12.79 -11.84 4.96
C TYR A 66 -13.06 -10.34 4.83
N SER A 67 -13.17 -9.80 3.61
CA SER A 67 -13.48 -8.38 3.41
C SER A 67 -14.85 -7.98 3.96
N ILE A 68 -15.77 -8.93 4.15
CA ILE A 68 -17.12 -8.71 4.69
C ILE A 68 -17.10 -8.71 6.24
N ALA A 69 -16.11 -9.34 6.87
CA ALA A 69 -16.03 -9.46 8.32
C ALA A 69 -15.17 -8.34 8.92
N SER A 70 -15.81 -7.29 9.45
CA SER A 70 -15.10 -6.21 10.17
C SER A 70 -14.18 -6.78 11.26
N PRO A 71 -12.93 -6.28 11.41
CA PRO A 71 -12.00 -6.66 12.48
C PRO A 71 -12.62 -6.59 13.89
N SER A 72 -13.61 -5.70 14.07
CA SER A 72 -14.38 -5.56 15.31
C SER A 72 -15.23 -6.79 15.64
N ILE A 73 -15.79 -7.47 14.63
CA ILE A 73 -16.67 -8.64 14.79
C ILE A 73 -15.84 -9.87 15.18
N LEU A 74 -14.66 -10.04 14.59
CA LEU A 74 -13.73 -11.13 14.91
C LEU A 74 -13.19 -10.98 16.34
N THR A 75 -12.82 -9.76 16.74
CA THR A 75 -12.39 -9.45 18.11
C THR A 75 -13.50 -9.72 19.14
N ARG A 76 -14.76 -9.37 18.80
CA ARG A 76 -15.93 -9.60 19.68
C ARG A 76 -16.27 -11.09 19.81
N ARG A 77 -16.17 -11.86 18.71
CA ARG A 77 -16.35 -13.32 18.72
C ARG A 77 -15.27 -14.04 19.54
N SER A 78 -14.00 -13.65 19.40
CA SER A 78 -12.90 -14.22 20.19
C SER A 78 -13.09 -13.96 21.70
N LYS A 79 -13.49 -12.74 22.09
CA LYS A 79 -13.81 -12.43 23.50
C LYS A 79 -14.99 -13.25 24.03
N LEU A 80 -16.03 -13.45 23.23
CA LEU A 80 -17.21 -14.24 23.62
C LEU A 80 -16.85 -15.72 23.82
N LEU A 81 -16.04 -16.29 22.92
CA LEU A 81 -15.56 -17.67 23.01
C LEU A 81 -14.71 -17.90 24.26
N LYS A 82 -13.78 -16.98 24.58
CA LYS A 82 -12.98 -17.04 25.81
C LYS A 82 -13.86 -17.01 27.07
N ALA A 83 -14.88 -16.16 27.10
CA ALA A 83 -15.82 -16.10 28.22
C ALA A 83 -16.64 -17.40 28.37
N ILE A 84 -17.09 -17.99 27.25
CA ILE A 84 -17.84 -19.26 27.26
C ILE A 84 -16.96 -20.41 27.76
N VAL A 85 -15.72 -20.52 27.28
CA VAL A 85 -14.77 -21.56 27.71
C VAL A 85 -14.44 -21.40 29.20
N GLN A 86 -14.24 -20.17 29.67
CA GLN A 86 -13.95 -19.90 31.07
C GLN A 86 -15.13 -20.25 32.00
N ASN A 87 -16.36 -19.99 31.58
CA ASN A 87 -17.57 -20.40 32.31
C ASN A 87 -17.71 -21.93 32.39
N ILE A 88 -17.35 -22.65 31.32
CA ILE A 88 -17.37 -24.12 31.27
C ILE A 88 -16.29 -24.73 32.17
N ILE A 89 -15.10 -24.11 32.24
CA ILE A 89 -14.00 -24.58 33.11
C ILE A 89 -14.37 -24.43 34.59
N LEU A 90 -15.06 -23.33 34.94
CA LEU A 90 -15.46 -23.02 36.31
C LEU A 90 -16.69 -23.80 36.79
N ASP A 91 -17.43 -24.45 35.89
CA ASP A 91 -18.58 -25.28 36.26
C ASP A 91 -18.12 -26.59 36.93
N PRO A 92 -18.42 -26.81 38.23
CA PRO A 92 -17.99 -28.00 38.95
C PRO A 92 -18.71 -29.29 38.51
N SER A 93 -19.81 -29.19 37.76
CA SER A 93 -20.58 -30.34 37.28
C SER A 93 -20.00 -31.00 36.03
N ILE A 94 -19.04 -30.36 35.37
CA ILE A 94 -18.43 -30.83 34.12
C ILE A 94 -17.20 -31.70 34.42
N SER A 95 -17.10 -32.85 33.74
CA SER A 95 -16.05 -33.84 34.03
C SER A 95 -14.63 -33.32 33.68
N PRO A 96 -13.60 -33.71 34.45
CA PRO A 96 -12.22 -33.27 34.21
C PRO A 96 -11.67 -33.64 32.82
N SER A 97 -12.06 -34.79 32.28
CA SER A 97 -11.66 -35.23 30.94
C SER A 97 -12.29 -34.39 29.83
N LEU A 98 -13.53 -33.94 30.01
CA LEU A 98 -14.20 -33.04 29.08
C LEU A 98 -13.62 -31.63 29.17
N LYS A 99 -13.28 -31.14 30.38
CA LYS A 99 -12.56 -29.87 30.56
C LYS A 99 -11.22 -29.86 29.84
N GLN A 100 -10.44 -30.95 29.95
CA GLN A 100 -9.16 -31.08 29.25
C GLN A 100 -9.35 -31.18 27.72
N THR A 101 -10.39 -31.87 27.26
CA THR A 101 -10.72 -31.95 25.82
C THR A 101 -11.11 -30.57 25.27
N ILE A 102 -11.86 -29.78 26.03
CA ILE A 102 -12.27 -28.42 25.67
C ILE A 102 -11.08 -27.45 25.70
N LEU A 103 -10.16 -27.60 26.66
CA LEU A 103 -8.90 -26.84 26.69
C LEU A 103 -8.02 -27.17 25.48
N ASN A 104 -7.81 -28.46 25.17
CA ASN A 104 -7.04 -28.87 24.01
C ASN A 104 -7.71 -28.44 22.69
N LEU A 105 -9.05 -28.45 22.61
CA LEU A 105 -9.79 -27.91 21.47
C LEU A 105 -9.69 -26.38 21.37
N ASN A 106 -9.63 -25.66 22.50
CA ASN A 106 -9.42 -24.22 22.52
C ASN A 106 -7.98 -23.85 22.14
N GLU A 107 -6.98 -24.62 22.57
CA GLU A 107 -5.58 -24.48 22.17
C GLU A 107 -5.38 -24.81 20.68
N LEU A 108 -5.95 -25.91 20.18
CA LEU A 108 -5.98 -26.23 18.74
C LEU A 108 -6.73 -25.17 17.93
N SER A 109 -7.82 -24.63 18.48
CA SER A 109 -8.57 -23.50 17.94
C SER A 109 -7.73 -22.22 17.95
N GLU A 110 -6.93 -21.97 18.99
CA GLU A 110 -6.05 -20.80 19.12
C GLU A 110 -4.82 -20.91 18.19
N GLU A 111 -4.27 -22.11 17.98
CA GLU A 111 -3.23 -22.41 16.98
C GLU A 111 -3.77 -22.34 15.54
N THR A 112 -4.99 -22.83 15.28
CA THR A 112 -5.68 -22.59 13.98
C THR A 112 -6.25 -21.17 13.84
N GLN A 113 -6.36 -20.42 14.95
CA GLN A 113 -6.62 -18.98 15.02
C GLN A 113 -5.31 -18.17 15.14
N ALA A 114 -4.13 -18.75 14.83
CA ALA A 114 -2.99 -17.95 14.41
C ALA A 114 -3.44 -17.17 13.18
N ASN A 115 -3.84 -15.92 13.43
CA ASN A 115 -4.75 -15.09 12.65
C ASN A 115 -5.04 -15.63 11.23
N PRO A 116 -6.23 -16.22 10.95
CA PRO A 116 -6.55 -16.80 9.64
C PRO A 116 -6.32 -15.84 8.47
N GLN A 117 -6.37 -14.53 8.72
CA GLN A 117 -6.00 -13.50 7.75
C GLN A 117 -4.50 -13.49 7.47
N VAL A 118 -3.64 -13.56 8.48
CA VAL A 118 -2.17 -13.64 8.34
C VAL A 118 -1.78 -14.89 7.58
N GLN A 119 -2.33 -16.06 7.91
CA GLN A 119 -2.02 -17.29 7.16
C GLN A 119 -2.48 -17.18 5.70
N THR A 120 -3.65 -16.59 5.44
CA THR A 120 -4.15 -16.40 4.08
C THR A 120 -3.28 -15.39 3.30
N LEU A 121 -2.81 -14.32 3.95
CA LEU A 121 -1.84 -13.36 3.39
C LEU A 121 -0.51 -14.02 3.04
N THR A 122 0.01 -14.85 3.94
CA THR A 122 1.24 -15.63 3.71
C THR A 122 1.06 -16.58 2.53
N ASN A 123 -0.06 -17.30 2.45
CA ASN A 123 -0.36 -18.20 1.33
C ASN A 123 -0.42 -17.45 -0.01
N LEU A 124 -1.07 -16.27 -0.05
CA LEU A 124 -1.12 -15.44 -1.25
C LEU A 124 0.27 -14.95 -1.67
N PHE A 125 1.05 -14.43 -0.72
CA PHE A 125 2.41 -13.98 -0.97
C PHE A 125 3.31 -15.11 -1.48
N ASP A 126 3.26 -16.29 -0.85
CA ASP A 126 4.05 -17.44 -1.26
C ASP A 126 3.63 -17.97 -2.62
N PHE A 127 2.33 -18.05 -2.88
CA PHE A 127 1.82 -18.41 -4.20
C PHE A 127 2.36 -17.46 -5.27
N LEU A 128 2.21 -16.14 -5.07
CA LEU A 128 2.72 -15.13 -5.99
C LEU A 128 4.24 -15.22 -6.15
N ARG A 129 4.99 -15.44 -5.06
CA ARG A 129 6.44 -15.62 -5.07
C ARG A 129 6.87 -16.82 -5.90
N ILE A 130 6.11 -17.91 -5.87
CA ILE A 130 6.46 -19.13 -6.58
C ILE A 130 6.01 -19.05 -8.04
N ILE A 131 4.75 -18.69 -8.30
CA ILE A 131 4.16 -18.70 -9.65
C ILE A 131 4.90 -17.73 -10.59
N THR A 132 5.39 -16.59 -10.08
CA THR A 132 6.09 -15.57 -10.90
C THR A 132 7.57 -15.86 -11.16
N GLN A 133 8.10 -17.00 -10.71
CA GLN A 133 9.48 -17.39 -11.03
C GLN A 133 9.60 -17.73 -12.52
N PRO A 134 10.73 -17.38 -13.19
CA PRO A 134 10.90 -17.65 -14.62
C PRO A 134 10.70 -19.13 -15.01
N LYS A 135 11.15 -20.06 -14.17
CA LYS A 135 10.96 -21.51 -14.38
C LYS A 135 9.50 -21.98 -14.36
N ASN A 136 8.59 -21.16 -13.83
CA ASN A 136 7.16 -21.45 -13.72
C ASN A 136 6.35 -20.77 -14.84
N GLU A 137 6.98 -20.29 -15.91
CA GLU A 137 6.32 -19.66 -17.06
C GLU A 137 5.18 -20.52 -17.63
N HIS A 138 5.35 -21.84 -17.68
CA HIS A 138 4.28 -22.76 -18.09
C HIS A 138 3.02 -22.62 -17.22
N TYR A 139 3.16 -22.55 -15.89
CA TYR A 139 2.02 -22.35 -14.99
C TYR A 139 1.44 -20.94 -15.07
N GLN A 140 2.27 -19.92 -15.37
CA GLN A 140 1.78 -18.56 -15.62
C GLN A 140 0.90 -18.52 -16.88
N SER A 141 1.26 -19.29 -17.91
CA SER A 141 0.48 -19.41 -19.15
C SER A 141 -0.83 -20.18 -18.97
N MET A 142 -0.91 -21.05 -17.96
CA MET A 142 -2.13 -21.78 -17.62
C MET A 142 -3.22 -20.88 -17.01
N LEU A 143 -2.85 -19.80 -16.34
CA LEU A 143 -3.80 -18.91 -15.69
C LEU A 143 -4.53 -18.03 -16.72
N THR A 144 -5.86 -18.01 -16.64
CA THR A 144 -6.68 -17.15 -17.50
C THR A 144 -6.49 -15.68 -17.15
N VAL A 145 -6.87 -14.79 -18.07
CA VAL A 145 -6.85 -13.33 -17.82
C VAL A 145 -7.69 -12.98 -16.60
N ASP A 146 -8.89 -13.53 -16.50
CA ASP A 146 -9.81 -13.30 -15.38
C ASP A 146 -9.19 -13.72 -14.05
N GLN A 147 -8.54 -14.88 -13.99
CA GLN A 147 -7.84 -15.35 -12.79
C GLN A 147 -6.71 -14.42 -12.37
N LYS A 148 -5.94 -13.89 -13.33
CA LYS A 148 -4.86 -12.95 -13.04
C LYS A 148 -5.41 -11.62 -12.53
N LEU A 149 -6.51 -11.14 -13.12
CA LEU A 149 -7.19 -9.93 -12.69
C LEU A 149 -7.76 -10.10 -11.26
N GLU A 150 -8.43 -11.22 -10.99
CA GLU A 150 -8.96 -11.55 -9.65
C GLU A 150 -7.84 -11.66 -8.61
N LEU A 151 -6.71 -12.28 -8.96
CA LEU A 151 -5.54 -12.36 -8.09
C LEU A 151 -4.97 -10.97 -7.80
N TYR A 152 -4.89 -10.09 -8.80
CA TYR A 152 -4.42 -8.71 -8.62
C TYR A 152 -5.36 -7.91 -7.72
N ALA A 153 -6.67 -7.95 -8.00
CA ALA A 153 -7.69 -7.26 -7.20
C ALA A 153 -7.69 -7.77 -5.74
N THR A 154 -7.63 -9.10 -5.56
CA THR A 154 -7.52 -9.74 -4.24
C THR A 154 -6.26 -9.28 -3.52
N THR A 155 -5.14 -9.14 -4.23
CA THR A 155 -3.88 -8.65 -3.65
C THR A 155 -4.03 -7.21 -3.18
N LEU A 156 -4.62 -6.32 -3.99
CA LEU A 156 -4.85 -4.94 -3.56
C LEU A 156 -5.75 -4.88 -2.34
N GLN A 157 -6.88 -5.58 -2.33
CA GLN A 157 -7.82 -5.61 -1.21
C GLN A 157 -7.17 -6.17 0.08
N ALA A 158 -6.36 -7.22 -0.07
CA ALA A 158 -5.68 -7.87 1.05
C ALA A 158 -4.65 -6.95 1.73
N PHE A 159 -4.01 -6.06 0.96
CA PHE A 159 -2.95 -5.17 1.45
C PHE A 159 -3.38 -3.70 1.53
N GLU A 160 -4.58 -3.31 1.11
CA GLU A 160 -5.10 -1.93 1.18
C GLU A 160 -4.90 -1.26 2.56
N PRO A 161 -5.18 -1.93 3.70
CA PRO A 161 -4.98 -1.31 5.02
C PRO A 161 -3.52 -0.95 5.31
N THR A 162 -2.56 -1.64 4.69
CA THR A 162 -1.12 -1.35 4.81
C THR A 162 -0.65 -0.22 3.90
N LEU A 163 -1.41 0.07 2.83
CA LEU A 163 -1.05 1.07 1.82
C LEU A 163 -1.68 2.44 2.11
N CYS A 164 -2.89 2.46 2.67
CA CYS A 164 -3.70 3.67 2.83
C CYS A 164 -3.62 4.33 4.21
N VAL A 165 -3.20 3.60 5.26
CA VAL A 165 -3.16 4.14 6.63
C VAL A 165 -1.84 3.75 7.31
N PRO A 166 -1.13 4.69 7.97
CA PRO A 166 -0.08 4.33 8.92
C PRO A 166 -0.72 3.75 10.19
N LEU A 167 -1.32 2.56 10.11
CA LEU A 167 -1.85 1.84 11.26
C LEU A 167 -0.72 1.13 12.00
N HIS A 168 -0.92 1.01 13.32
CA HIS A 168 0.02 0.49 14.30
C HIS A 168 0.89 -0.69 13.81
N PRO A 169 2.22 -0.67 14.06
CA PRO A 169 3.21 -1.62 13.51
C PRO A 169 3.09 -3.08 14.00
N THR A 170 2.06 -3.43 14.77
CA THR A 170 1.99 -4.73 15.48
C THR A 170 1.01 -5.73 14.85
N GLN A 171 0.27 -5.39 13.80
CA GLN A 171 -0.79 -6.28 13.26
C GLN A 171 -0.82 -6.45 11.74
N LEU A 172 0.12 -5.84 11.02
CA LEU A 172 0.17 -5.90 9.56
C LEU A 172 1.38 -6.71 9.07
N PRO A 173 1.27 -7.41 7.94
CA PRO A 173 2.45 -7.98 7.29
C PRO A 173 3.48 -6.86 7.04
N PRO A 174 4.80 -7.16 7.06
CA PRO A 174 5.82 -6.15 6.84
C PRO A 174 5.55 -5.40 5.53
N ALA A 175 5.72 -4.08 5.48
CA ALA A 175 5.45 -3.28 4.27
C ALA A 175 6.15 -3.83 2.99
N GLY A 176 7.27 -4.53 3.15
CA GLY A 176 7.94 -5.24 2.06
C GLY A 176 7.12 -6.39 1.44
N MET A 177 6.26 -7.06 2.21
CA MET A 177 5.38 -8.13 1.73
C MET A 177 4.24 -7.61 0.84
N ALA A 178 3.67 -6.46 1.18
CA ALA A 178 2.62 -5.82 0.40
C ALA A 178 3.14 -5.43 -1.00
N MET A 179 4.21 -4.63 -1.05
CA MET A 179 4.79 -4.19 -2.32
C MET A 179 5.29 -5.36 -3.18
N ALA A 180 5.89 -6.37 -2.56
CA ALA A 180 6.30 -7.60 -3.25
C ALA A 180 5.13 -8.31 -3.91
N SER A 181 4.00 -8.42 -3.20
CA SER A 181 2.80 -9.10 -3.70
C SER A 181 2.21 -8.33 -4.88
N ILE A 182 2.08 -7.01 -4.75
CA ILE A 182 1.54 -6.14 -5.81
C ILE A 182 2.43 -6.19 -7.05
N TYR A 183 3.76 -6.09 -6.88
CA TYR A 183 4.72 -6.21 -7.98
C TYR A 183 4.56 -7.53 -8.74
N ARG A 184 4.47 -8.65 -8.01
CA ARG A 184 4.35 -9.99 -8.61
C ARG A 184 3.00 -10.20 -9.28
N ALA A 185 1.91 -9.83 -8.61
CA ALA A 185 0.56 -9.94 -9.17
C ALA A 185 0.42 -9.06 -10.43
N GLY A 186 0.97 -7.83 -10.41
CA GLY A 186 0.99 -6.96 -11.57
C GLY A 186 1.82 -7.53 -12.71
N LYS A 187 3.04 -8.02 -12.43
CA LYS A 187 3.87 -8.67 -13.46
C LYS A 187 3.16 -9.88 -14.09
N LEU A 188 2.49 -10.69 -13.26
CA LEU A 188 1.71 -11.83 -13.74
C LEU A 188 0.57 -11.38 -14.67
N LEU A 189 -0.13 -10.31 -14.33
CA LEU A 189 -1.21 -9.75 -15.15
C LEU A 189 -0.69 -9.17 -16.48
N TYR A 190 0.27 -8.24 -16.41
CA TYR A 190 0.80 -7.51 -17.57
C TYR A 190 1.68 -8.36 -18.49
N SER A 191 2.24 -9.48 -18.02
CA SER A 191 3.02 -10.39 -18.87
C SER A 191 2.18 -11.17 -19.90
N SER A 192 0.86 -11.17 -19.76
CA SER A 192 -0.01 -12.10 -20.49
C SER A 192 -1.11 -11.44 -21.30
N THR A 193 -1.22 -10.12 -21.24
CA THR A 193 -2.31 -9.38 -21.85
C THR A 193 -1.88 -7.95 -22.16
N ASP A 194 -2.50 -7.36 -23.19
CA ASP A 194 -2.49 -5.91 -23.40
C ASP A 194 -3.54 -5.20 -22.51
N LEU A 195 -4.07 -5.90 -21.50
CA LEU A 195 -5.10 -5.37 -20.61
C LEU A 195 -4.51 -4.27 -19.75
N ARG A 196 -5.20 -3.13 -19.72
CA ARG A 196 -4.85 -2.00 -18.88
C ARG A 196 -5.79 -1.92 -17.70
N LEU A 197 -5.24 -1.96 -16.49
CA LEU A 197 -6.00 -1.73 -15.27
C LEU A 197 -6.60 -0.33 -15.27
N HIS A 198 -7.71 -0.15 -14.55
CA HIS A 198 -8.20 1.20 -14.25
C HIS A 198 -7.08 2.01 -13.58
N PRO A 199 -6.89 3.30 -13.91
CA PRO A 199 -5.77 4.10 -13.43
C PRO A 199 -5.60 4.11 -11.89
N THR A 200 -6.71 4.08 -11.16
CA THR A 200 -6.73 4.01 -9.68
C THR A 200 -6.11 2.74 -9.13
N TYR A 201 -6.13 1.63 -9.87
CA TYR A 201 -5.49 0.37 -9.49
C TYR A 201 -4.11 0.22 -10.11
N GLU A 202 -3.88 0.81 -11.28
CA GLU A 202 -2.60 0.78 -12.00
C GLU A 202 -1.49 1.52 -11.23
N VAL A 203 -1.82 2.59 -10.52
CA VAL A 203 -0.84 3.35 -9.70
C VAL A 203 -0.17 2.51 -8.62
N PHE A 204 -0.87 1.55 -8.01
CA PHE A 204 -0.27 0.66 -7.02
C PHE A 204 0.79 -0.23 -7.66
N TYR A 205 0.55 -0.72 -8.88
CA TYR A 205 1.54 -1.49 -9.60
C TYR A 205 2.73 -0.62 -10.02
N ILE A 206 2.48 0.58 -10.54
CA ILE A 206 3.54 1.54 -10.87
C ILE A 206 4.41 1.83 -9.64
N HIS A 207 3.81 2.11 -8.48
CA HIS A 207 4.56 2.29 -7.24
C HIS A 207 5.40 1.06 -6.88
N ALA A 208 4.85 -0.14 -7.05
CA ALA A 208 5.59 -1.38 -6.81
C ALA A 208 6.78 -1.52 -7.79
N LEU A 209 6.61 -1.19 -9.08
CA LEU A 209 7.69 -1.15 -10.07
C LEU A 209 8.82 -0.20 -9.62
N LEU A 210 8.49 1.01 -9.17
CA LEU A 210 9.45 1.99 -8.66
C LEU A 210 10.22 1.49 -7.43
N VAL A 211 9.55 0.76 -6.51
CA VAL A 211 10.18 0.16 -5.33
C VAL A 211 11.16 -0.94 -5.72
N TYR A 212 10.82 -1.75 -6.72
CA TYR A 212 11.65 -2.86 -7.22
C TYR A 212 12.65 -2.46 -8.30
N GLY A 213 12.71 -1.17 -8.66
CA GLY A 213 13.70 -0.63 -9.60
C GLY A 213 13.38 -0.87 -11.08
N ASP A 214 12.17 -1.33 -11.41
CA ASP A 214 11.73 -1.53 -12.80
C ASP A 214 11.20 -0.22 -13.40
N MET A 215 12.12 0.72 -13.60
CA MET A 215 11.80 2.08 -14.04
C MET A 215 11.28 2.11 -15.47
N ALA A 216 11.79 1.24 -16.35
CA ALA A 216 11.40 1.21 -17.76
C ALA A 216 9.91 0.88 -17.91
N THR A 217 9.44 -0.20 -17.25
CA THR A 217 8.03 -0.59 -17.26
C THR A 217 7.15 0.49 -16.61
N ALA A 218 7.62 1.11 -15.52
CA ALA A 218 6.88 2.19 -14.86
C ALA A 218 6.68 3.40 -15.78
N ILE A 219 7.73 3.82 -16.50
CA ILE A 219 7.68 4.92 -17.46
C ILE A 219 6.79 4.55 -18.64
N GLU A 220 6.88 3.34 -19.18
CA GLU A 220 6.04 2.88 -20.30
C GLU A 220 4.55 2.90 -19.94
N LEU A 221 4.18 2.36 -18.78
CA LEU A 221 2.79 2.36 -18.29
C LEU A 221 2.27 3.79 -18.08
N PHE A 222 3.11 4.68 -17.56
CA PHE A 222 2.79 6.09 -17.38
C PHE A 222 2.59 6.82 -18.72
N GLU A 223 3.57 6.75 -19.61
CA GLU A 223 3.57 7.49 -20.87
C GLU A 223 2.47 7.06 -21.82
N SER A 224 2.15 5.77 -21.84
CA SER A 224 1.07 5.23 -22.68
C SER A 224 -0.30 5.82 -22.32
N ARG A 225 -0.58 6.04 -21.03
CA ARG A 225 -1.80 6.74 -20.56
C ARG A 225 -1.71 8.25 -20.71
N LEU A 226 -0.53 8.83 -20.54
CA LEU A 226 -0.28 10.26 -20.72
C LEU A 226 -0.57 10.71 -22.17
N LYS A 227 -0.29 9.85 -23.16
CA LYS A 227 -0.60 10.07 -24.57
C LYS A 227 -2.08 9.84 -24.92
N GLY A 228 -2.86 9.25 -24.01
CA GLY A 228 -4.24 8.87 -24.21
C GLY A 228 -5.20 9.55 -23.24
N ASP A 229 -5.88 8.74 -22.44
CA ASP A 229 -7.01 9.11 -21.60
C ASP A 229 -6.66 10.00 -20.40
N LEU A 230 -5.39 10.05 -19.98
CA LEU A 230 -4.97 10.75 -18.76
C LEU A 230 -4.08 11.97 -19.02
N ALA A 231 -4.05 12.48 -20.26
CA ALA A 231 -3.19 13.58 -20.66
C ALA A 231 -3.33 14.86 -19.81
N GLN A 232 -4.50 15.05 -19.20
CA GLN A 232 -4.87 16.21 -18.39
C GLN A 232 -5.27 15.85 -16.95
N SER A 233 -5.01 14.62 -16.49
CA SER A 233 -5.28 14.26 -15.09
C SER A 233 -4.19 14.82 -14.17
N LEU A 234 -4.59 15.60 -13.16
CA LEU A 234 -3.68 16.18 -12.17
C LEU A 234 -2.89 15.06 -11.49
N PHE A 235 -3.59 14.08 -10.94
CA PHE A 235 -2.99 12.95 -10.26
C PHE A 235 -2.01 12.17 -11.14
N TRP A 236 -2.36 11.92 -12.40
CA TRP A 236 -1.48 11.16 -13.29
C TRP A 236 -0.22 11.95 -13.62
N LEU A 237 -0.34 13.26 -13.85
CA LEU A 237 0.81 14.13 -14.08
C LEU A 237 1.72 14.17 -12.84
N GLU A 238 1.16 14.30 -11.64
CA GLU A 238 1.91 14.27 -10.39
C GLU A 238 2.62 12.94 -10.15
N LEU A 239 1.97 11.83 -10.50
CA LEU A 239 2.58 10.50 -10.50
C LEU A 239 3.77 10.46 -11.47
N GLY A 240 3.62 11.00 -12.68
CA GLY A 240 4.68 11.11 -13.69
C GLY A 240 5.91 11.85 -13.18
N VAL A 241 5.72 12.97 -12.47
CA VAL A 241 6.82 13.73 -11.84
C VAL A 241 7.60 12.82 -10.89
N LYS A 242 6.90 12.07 -10.03
CA LYS A 242 7.54 11.13 -9.08
C LYS A 242 8.28 10.00 -9.78
N ILE A 243 7.72 9.45 -10.86
CA ILE A 243 8.36 8.40 -11.67
C ILE A 243 9.67 8.92 -12.25
N TYR A 244 9.65 10.05 -12.97
CA TYR A 244 10.85 10.60 -13.61
C TYR A 244 11.93 10.98 -12.59
N TRP A 245 11.56 11.61 -11.47
CA TRP A 245 12.53 11.91 -10.41
C TRP A 245 13.14 10.66 -9.79
N LYS A 246 12.35 9.60 -9.59
CA LYS A 246 12.86 8.32 -9.09
C LYS A 246 13.82 7.67 -10.11
N ALA A 247 13.57 7.85 -11.40
CA ALA A 247 14.43 7.44 -12.50
C ALA A 247 15.64 8.37 -12.74
N ARG A 248 15.79 9.44 -11.94
CA ARG A 248 16.83 10.49 -12.10
C ARG A 248 16.73 11.31 -13.39
N ASP A 249 15.55 11.33 -14.00
CA ASP A 249 15.23 12.16 -15.16
C ASP A 249 14.55 13.45 -14.70
N PHE A 250 15.34 14.38 -14.18
CA PHE A 250 14.80 15.62 -13.59
C PHE A 250 14.21 16.56 -14.63
N GLU A 251 14.74 16.55 -15.86
CA GLU A 251 14.29 17.42 -16.93
C GLU A 251 12.84 17.09 -17.31
N ASN A 252 12.52 15.82 -17.57
CA ASN A 252 11.14 15.43 -17.87
C ASN A 252 10.19 15.63 -16.68
N GLY A 253 10.68 15.41 -15.45
CA GLY A 253 9.92 15.75 -14.24
C GLY A 253 9.56 17.24 -14.14
N LEU A 254 10.50 18.13 -14.49
CA LEU A 254 10.26 19.58 -14.51
C LEU A 254 9.31 20.00 -15.63
N VAL A 255 9.40 19.38 -16.81
CA VAL A 255 8.45 19.61 -17.92
C VAL A 255 7.03 19.26 -17.49
N LEU A 256 6.84 18.15 -16.77
CA LEU A 256 5.53 17.77 -16.23
C LEU A 256 5.05 18.74 -15.15
N LEU A 257 5.91 19.21 -14.25
CA LEU A 257 5.54 20.21 -13.25
C LEU A 257 5.11 21.52 -13.90
N GLU A 258 5.81 21.98 -14.92
CA GLU A 258 5.42 23.19 -15.66
C GLU A 258 4.10 22.99 -16.42
N LYS A 259 3.83 21.75 -16.86
CA LYS A 259 2.52 21.40 -17.43
C LYS A 259 1.42 21.44 -16.36
N ILE A 260 1.66 20.90 -15.16
CA ILE A 260 0.72 20.98 -14.02
C ILE A 260 0.44 22.45 -13.68
N ASN A 261 1.50 23.24 -13.48
CA ASN A 261 1.42 24.66 -13.15
C ASN A 261 0.55 25.45 -14.14
N ARG A 262 0.63 25.12 -15.44
CA ARG A 262 -0.18 25.75 -16.50
C ARG A 262 -1.62 25.25 -16.56
N LEU A 263 -1.86 23.95 -16.38
CA LEU A 263 -3.19 23.34 -16.50
C LEU A 263 -4.08 23.59 -15.29
N PHE A 264 -3.48 23.83 -14.11
CA PHE A 264 -4.19 23.88 -12.83
C PHE A 264 -3.98 25.23 -12.11
N ASP A 265 -3.98 26.32 -12.87
CA ASP A 265 -3.97 27.71 -12.35
C ASP A 265 -2.87 27.96 -11.29
N GLY A 266 -1.64 27.56 -11.61
CA GLY A 266 -0.50 27.74 -10.73
C GLY A 266 -0.43 26.75 -9.55
N TYR A 267 -1.34 25.77 -9.48
CA TYR A 267 -1.29 24.72 -8.47
C TYR A 267 -0.08 23.80 -8.68
N ILE A 268 0.60 23.49 -7.58
CA ILE A 268 1.56 22.39 -7.50
C ILE A 268 1.33 21.71 -6.16
N ASN A 269 1.25 20.38 -6.15
CA ASN A 269 1.10 19.60 -4.93
C ASN A 269 2.22 19.93 -3.93
N PRO A 270 1.89 20.31 -2.68
CA PRO A 270 2.90 20.64 -1.66
C PRO A 270 3.88 19.49 -1.37
N ASN A 271 3.46 18.23 -1.51
CA ASN A 271 4.36 17.08 -1.40
C ASN A 271 5.43 17.05 -2.51
N LEU A 272 5.08 17.47 -3.72
CA LEU A 272 6.05 17.56 -4.83
C LEU A 272 7.04 18.70 -4.58
N ILE A 273 6.55 19.86 -4.11
CA ILE A 273 7.41 20.98 -3.70
C ILE A 273 8.40 20.53 -2.62
N GLN A 274 7.89 19.90 -1.56
CA GLN A 274 8.69 19.41 -0.44
C GLN A 274 9.74 18.38 -0.91
N SER A 275 9.34 17.42 -1.75
CA SER A 275 10.24 16.38 -2.26
C SER A 275 11.36 16.97 -3.12
N TYR A 276 11.04 17.90 -4.01
CA TYR A 276 12.02 18.54 -4.88
C TYR A 276 12.96 19.45 -4.10
N ALA A 277 12.42 20.33 -3.24
CA ALA A 277 13.23 21.26 -2.46
C ALA A 277 14.21 20.50 -1.55
N ARG A 278 13.76 19.42 -0.90
CA ARG A 278 14.64 18.54 -0.12
C ARG A 278 15.78 17.96 -0.98
N MET A 279 15.46 17.46 -2.16
CA MET A 279 16.48 16.92 -3.07
C MET A 279 17.49 17.99 -3.53
N MET A 280 17.04 19.23 -3.75
CA MET A 280 17.94 20.35 -4.05
C MET A 280 18.86 20.65 -2.86
N LEU A 281 18.34 20.64 -1.63
CA LEU A 281 19.16 20.77 -0.41
C LEU A 281 20.19 19.65 -0.28
N GLU A 282 19.79 18.40 -0.52
CA GLU A 282 20.68 17.22 -0.52
C GLU A 282 21.86 17.37 -1.49
N ASN A 283 21.63 18.05 -2.63
CA ASN A 283 22.65 18.31 -3.64
C ASN A 283 23.39 19.66 -3.43
N GLY A 284 23.16 20.37 -2.33
CA GLY A 284 23.76 21.67 -2.05
C GLY A 284 23.23 22.83 -2.90
N GLN A 285 22.13 22.65 -3.63
CA GLN A 285 21.49 23.66 -4.48
C GLN A 285 20.49 24.50 -3.67
N VAL A 286 21.01 25.24 -2.69
CA VAL A 286 20.23 25.98 -1.69
C VAL A 286 19.32 27.03 -2.32
N GLU A 287 19.82 27.80 -3.30
CA GLU A 287 19.06 28.84 -3.98
C GLU A 287 17.84 28.27 -4.70
N GLU A 288 17.98 27.10 -5.30
CA GLU A 288 16.87 26.44 -5.99
C GLU A 288 15.84 25.92 -4.99
N ALA A 289 16.28 25.27 -3.90
CA ALA A 289 15.38 24.86 -2.82
C ALA A 289 14.58 26.05 -2.26
N CYS A 290 15.23 27.21 -2.08
CA CYS A 290 14.59 28.43 -1.61
C CYS A 290 13.48 28.91 -2.56
N LYS A 291 13.70 28.90 -3.89
CA LYS A 291 12.65 29.24 -4.87
C LYS A 291 11.42 28.35 -4.72
N TRP A 292 11.61 27.06 -4.47
CA TRP A 292 10.52 26.12 -4.29
C TRP A 292 9.77 26.32 -2.97
N PHE A 293 10.47 26.65 -1.88
CA PHE A 293 9.80 27.04 -0.64
C PHE A 293 9.04 28.36 -0.76
N LYS A 294 9.55 29.35 -1.50
CA LYS A 294 8.78 30.57 -1.79
C LYS A 294 7.50 30.29 -2.59
N LYS A 295 7.46 29.27 -3.44
CA LYS A 295 6.21 28.80 -4.07
C LYS A 295 5.25 28.20 -3.05
N LEU A 296 5.75 27.45 -2.06
CA LEU A 296 4.94 26.91 -0.97
C LEU A 296 4.34 28.03 -0.11
N GLU A 297 5.17 29.00 0.30
CA GLU A 297 4.73 30.18 1.07
C GLU A 297 3.63 30.96 0.33
N LYS A 298 3.80 31.16 -0.98
CA LYS A 298 2.75 31.77 -1.82
C LYS A 298 1.46 30.96 -1.80
N SER A 299 1.55 29.63 -1.93
CA SER A 299 0.37 28.76 -1.86
C SER A 299 -0.32 28.82 -0.49
N ILE A 300 0.45 28.91 0.60
CA ILE A 300 -0.08 29.10 1.96
C ILE A 300 -0.82 30.43 2.07
N ALA A 301 -0.22 31.52 1.57
CA ALA A 301 -0.83 32.84 1.61
C ALA A 301 -2.13 32.94 0.78
N GLU A 302 -2.20 32.25 -0.35
CA GLU A 302 -3.36 32.30 -1.25
C GLU A 302 -4.48 31.33 -0.86
N LYS A 303 -4.15 30.13 -0.38
CA LYS A 303 -5.11 29.02 -0.18
C LYS A 303 -5.27 28.61 1.29
N GLY A 304 -4.47 29.16 2.18
CA GLY A 304 -4.43 28.80 3.60
C GLY A 304 -3.76 27.44 3.86
N MET A 305 -3.87 27.01 5.12
CA MET A 305 -3.36 25.74 5.60
C MET A 305 -4.44 24.93 6.31
N VAL A 306 -4.31 23.60 6.31
CA VAL A 306 -5.22 22.71 7.01
C VAL A 306 -4.50 21.71 7.92
N PRO A 307 -5.09 21.37 9.09
CA PRO A 307 -4.68 20.22 9.89
C PRO A 307 -4.82 18.89 9.11
N GLU A 308 -3.92 17.93 9.36
CA GLU A 308 -3.91 16.63 8.66
C GLU A 308 -5.17 15.78 8.91
N ASN A 309 -5.83 15.93 10.05
CA ASN A 309 -7.08 15.23 10.36
C ASN A 309 -8.30 15.76 9.59
N GLN A 310 -8.16 16.90 8.89
CA GLN A 310 -9.16 17.41 7.96
C GLN A 310 -8.93 16.91 6.53
N MET A 311 -7.80 16.23 6.27
CA MET A 311 -7.63 15.44 5.07
C MET A 311 -8.35 14.11 5.28
N GLU A 312 -9.58 14.04 4.79
CA GLU A 312 -10.35 12.79 4.79
C GLU A 312 -9.57 11.69 4.03
N TYR A 313 -9.22 10.61 4.73
CA TYR A 313 -8.61 9.42 4.16
C TYR A 313 -9.66 8.57 3.44
N ILE A 314 -9.29 8.01 2.29
CA ILE A 314 -10.15 7.10 1.53
C ILE A 314 -10.35 5.83 2.36
N ASN A 315 -11.61 5.55 2.72
CA ASN A 315 -12.02 4.24 3.20
C ASN A 315 -12.87 3.59 2.11
N GLY A 316 -12.37 2.49 1.53
CA GLY A 316 -13.10 1.67 0.56
C GLY A 316 -12.76 2.02 -0.89
N LEU A 317 -12.41 0.99 -1.65
CA LEU A 317 -12.15 1.03 -3.09
C LEU A 317 -13.43 0.80 -3.94
N ASP A 318 -14.61 0.85 -3.33
CA ASP A 318 -15.84 0.31 -3.91
C ASP A 318 -16.42 1.16 -5.06
N ASP A 319 -16.04 2.44 -5.17
CA ASP A 319 -16.45 3.32 -6.27
C ASP A 319 -15.22 3.96 -6.95
N SER A 320 -14.87 3.46 -8.13
CA SER A 320 -13.73 3.94 -8.92
C SER A 320 -13.88 5.39 -9.37
N GLN A 321 -15.11 5.89 -9.55
CA GLN A 321 -15.34 7.28 -9.95
C GLN A 321 -15.14 8.23 -8.77
N VAL A 322 -15.65 7.87 -7.59
CA VAL A 322 -15.42 8.67 -6.37
C VAL A 322 -13.93 8.73 -6.03
N LEU A 323 -13.20 7.62 -6.18
CA LEU A 323 -11.74 7.61 -6.05
C LEU A 323 -11.09 8.53 -7.09
N TRP A 324 -11.51 8.43 -8.34
CA TRP A 324 -10.96 9.20 -9.45
C TRP A 324 -11.14 10.70 -9.27
N ASP A 325 -12.35 11.14 -8.94
CA ASP A 325 -12.66 12.55 -8.71
C ASP A 325 -11.80 13.10 -7.58
N ARG A 326 -11.63 12.29 -6.52
CA ARG A 326 -10.83 12.65 -5.35
C ARG A 326 -9.33 12.71 -5.64
N PHE A 327 -8.79 11.82 -6.47
CA PHE A 327 -7.39 11.90 -6.90
C PHE A 327 -7.09 13.18 -7.70
N ASN A 328 -8.08 13.77 -8.35
CA ASN A 328 -7.90 15.00 -9.14
C ASN A 328 -8.25 16.29 -8.36
N VAL A 329 -8.40 16.21 -7.03
CA VAL A 329 -8.64 17.39 -6.18
C VAL A 329 -7.34 18.14 -5.90
N MET A 330 -7.38 19.47 -6.01
CA MET A 330 -6.31 20.33 -5.52
C MET A 330 -6.40 20.45 -3.99
N TYR A 331 -5.43 19.89 -3.29
CA TYR A 331 -5.39 19.95 -1.83
C TYR A 331 -4.72 21.25 -1.34
N PRO A 332 -5.25 21.89 -0.28
CA PRO A 332 -4.55 22.96 0.43
C PRO A 332 -3.27 22.42 1.10
N VAL A 333 -2.40 23.33 1.52
CA VAL A 333 -1.15 22.97 2.20
C VAL A 333 -1.48 22.44 3.60
N SER A 334 -1.01 21.23 3.92
CA SER A 334 -1.18 20.66 5.25
C SER A 334 -0.08 21.07 6.22
N TYR A 335 -0.37 21.05 7.51
CA TYR A 335 0.64 21.31 8.56
C TYR A 335 1.83 20.36 8.44
N ARG A 336 1.58 19.09 8.10
CA ARG A 336 2.61 18.07 7.96
C ARG A 336 3.60 18.39 6.85
N GLU A 337 3.14 18.93 5.72
CA GLU A 337 4.01 19.29 4.60
C GLU A 337 4.92 20.46 4.96
N VAL A 338 4.38 21.49 5.62
CA VAL A 338 5.18 22.62 6.12
C VAL A 338 6.20 22.15 7.16
N ILE A 339 5.77 21.35 8.14
CA ILE A 339 6.66 20.76 9.15
C ILE A 339 7.78 19.96 8.48
N ARG A 340 7.48 19.14 7.47
CA ARG A 340 8.51 18.39 6.74
C ARG A 340 9.51 19.28 6.02
N CYS A 341 9.07 20.41 5.46
CA CYS A 341 9.96 21.39 4.86
C CYS A 341 10.86 22.02 5.92
N VAL A 342 10.29 22.47 7.04
CA VAL A 342 11.02 23.02 8.20
C VAL A 342 12.07 22.04 8.72
N MET A 343 11.70 20.77 8.93
CA MET A 343 12.61 19.73 9.38
C MET A 343 13.71 19.44 8.36
N SER A 344 13.41 19.50 7.06
CA SER A 344 14.43 19.36 6.01
C SER A 344 15.43 20.52 6.07
N CYS A 345 14.96 21.76 6.22
CA CYS A 345 15.83 22.92 6.38
C CYS A 345 16.77 22.77 7.58
N PHE A 346 16.28 22.28 8.74
CA PHE A 346 17.15 22.01 9.90
C PHE A 346 18.16 20.90 9.62
N GLN A 347 17.73 19.80 9.00
CA GLN A 347 18.61 18.67 8.68
C GLN A 347 19.81 19.10 7.82
N TYR A 348 19.65 20.11 6.96
CA TYR A 348 20.72 20.65 6.10
C TYR A 348 21.31 21.98 6.62
N GLY A 349 20.99 22.41 7.84
CA GLY A 349 21.59 23.59 8.49
C GLY A 349 21.08 24.96 8.00
N HIS A 350 19.93 25.01 7.33
CA HIS A 350 19.33 26.23 6.78
C HIS A 350 18.27 26.82 7.72
N CYS A 351 18.69 27.25 8.91
CA CYS A 351 17.78 27.73 9.97
C CYS A 351 16.96 28.97 9.57
N GLU A 352 17.49 29.84 8.71
CA GLU A 352 16.76 31.05 8.26
C GLU A 352 15.57 30.68 7.38
N MET A 353 15.77 29.79 6.41
CA MET A 353 14.67 29.25 5.58
C MET A 353 13.65 28.49 6.42
N ALA A 354 14.09 27.81 7.48
CA ALA A 354 13.18 27.17 8.42
C ALA A 354 12.34 28.22 9.16
N ALA A 355 12.94 29.31 9.63
CA ALA A 355 12.24 30.39 10.34
C ALA A 355 11.18 31.07 9.44
N ASP A 356 11.52 31.40 8.19
CA ASP A 356 10.59 31.97 7.21
C ASP A 356 9.35 31.08 7.02
N LEU A 357 9.55 29.76 6.87
CA LEU A 357 8.46 28.79 6.72
C LEU A 357 7.60 28.68 7.98
N VAL A 358 8.22 28.76 9.16
CA VAL A 358 7.49 28.77 10.44
C VAL A 358 6.65 30.03 10.56
N GLU A 359 7.22 31.19 10.29
CA GLU A 359 6.52 32.47 10.33
C GLU A 359 5.33 32.46 9.36
N CYS A 360 5.54 32.01 8.12
CA CYS A 360 4.49 31.87 7.13
C CYS A 360 3.34 30.96 7.63
N GLY A 361 3.68 29.80 8.20
CA GLY A 361 2.69 28.86 8.72
C GLY A 361 1.91 29.39 9.93
N VAL A 362 2.58 30.09 10.85
CA VAL A 362 1.94 30.69 12.05
C VAL A 362 1.03 31.86 11.66
N ASN A 363 1.45 32.67 10.69
CA ASN A 363 0.64 33.77 10.17
C ASN A 363 -0.61 33.25 9.44
N ALA A 364 -0.53 32.10 8.79
CA ALA A 364 -1.66 31.46 8.14
C ALA A 364 -2.62 30.81 9.15
N ASP A 365 -2.11 30.09 10.15
CA ASP A 365 -2.93 29.50 11.21
C ASP A 365 -2.14 29.38 12.53
N SER A 366 -2.59 30.07 13.58
CA SER A 366 -1.94 30.03 14.90
C SER A 366 -1.92 28.63 15.55
N GLY A 367 -2.83 27.73 15.18
CA GLY A 367 -2.86 26.33 15.61
C GLY A 367 -1.67 25.51 15.08
N PHE A 368 -1.03 25.96 14.00
CA PHE A 368 0.18 25.34 13.44
C PHE A 368 1.33 25.29 14.46
N LEU A 369 1.55 26.39 15.20
CA LEU A 369 2.67 26.50 16.14
C LEU A 369 2.66 25.38 17.18
N LYS A 370 1.49 25.05 17.72
CA LYS A 370 1.34 24.00 18.73
C LYS A 370 1.81 22.64 18.20
N ILE A 371 1.38 22.28 16.99
CA ILE A 371 1.70 20.99 16.37
C ILE A 371 3.18 20.94 15.94
N LEU A 372 3.72 22.07 15.47
CA LEU A 372 5.13 22.20 15.17
C LEU A 372 5.99 21.97 16.42
N MET A 373 5.67 22.63 17.54
CA MET A 373 6.42 22.48 18.79
C MET A 373 6.37 21.05 19.32
N ASP A 374 5.20 20.41 19.31
CA ASP A 374 5.05 18.98 19.67
C ASP A 374 5.92 18.06 18.79
N THR A 375 6.14 18.43 17.53
CA THR A 375 6.96 17.66 16.59
C THR A 375 8.45 17.90 16.81
N ILE A 376 8.85 19.16 16.96
CA ILE A 376 10.23 19.57 17.28
C ILE A 376 10.67 18.91 18.57
N ASP A 377 9.79 18.86 19.58
CA ASP A 377 10.16 18.33 20.88
C ASP A 377 10.53 16.85 20.85
N LYS A 378 9.88 16.10 19.95
CA LYS A 378 10.10 14.68 19.74
C LYS A 378 11.27 14.36 18.82
N ASN A 379 11.66 15.30 17.93
CA ASN A 379 12.53 14.97 16.78
C ASN A 379 13.83 15.78 16.67
N LEU A 380 13.98 16.95 17.33
CA LEU A 380 15.20 17.75 17.26
C LEU A 380 16.08 17.62 18.50
N TYR A 381 17.39 17.77 18.32
CA TYR A 381 18.35 17.84 19.42
C TYR A 381 18.37 19.23 20.07
N TYR A 382 18.84 19.32 21.32
CA TYR A 382 18.80 20.54 22.14
C TYR A 382 19.38 21.79 21.45
N LEU A 383 20.50 21.67 20.73
CA LEU A 383 21.18 22.79 20.08
C LEU A 383 20.37 23.38 18.90
N GLU A 384 19.69 22.52 18.14
CA GLU A 384 18.82 22.93 17.02
C GLU A 384 17.58 23.67 17.55
N LYS A 385 17.04 23.19 18.69
CA LYS A 385 15.93 23.85 19.40
C LYS A 385 16.29 25.26 19.85
N GLU A 386 17.44 25.44 20.52
CA GLU A 386 17.88 26.75 21.01
C GLU A 386 18.10 27.75 19.86
N THR A 387 18.67 27.28 18.74
CA THR A 387 18.89 28.12 17.55
C THR A 387 17.58 28.62 16.95
N LEU A 388 16.58 27.76 16.87
CA LEU A 388 15.24 28.14 16.40
C LEU A 388 14.56 29.11 17.36
N ILE A 389 14.58 28.82 18.66
CA ILE A 389 13.96 29.68 19.68
C ILE A 389 14.59 31.08 19.65
N TYR A 390 15.91 31.18 19.50
CA TYR A 390 16.60 32.46 19.37
C TYR A 390 16.09 33.25 18.15
N LYS A 391 16.01 32.61 16.98
CA LYS A 391 15.57 33.25 15.73
C LYS A 391 14.08 33.61 15.69
N LEU A 392 13.22 32.86 16.38
CA LEU A 392 11.78 33.20 16.49
C LEU A 392 11.50 34.32 17.50
N ARG A 393 12.46 34.64 18.38
CA ARG A 393 12.35 35.72 19.38
C ARG A 393 12.96 37.05 18.91
N SER A 394 13.93 36.99 17.99
CA SER A 394 14.54 38.14 17.32
C SER A 394 13.63 38.65 16.22
#